data_AF-A0A8S0WPD0-F1
#
_entry.id   AF-A0A8S0WPD0-F1
#
_cell.length_a   1.000
_cell.length_b   1.000
_cell.length_c   1.000
_cell.angle_alpha   90.00
_cell.angle_beta   90.00
_cell.angle_gamma   90.00
#
_symmetry.space_group_name_H-M   'P 1'
#
loop_
_entity.id
_entity.type
_entity.pdbx_description
1 polymer ?
#
loop_
_entity_poly.entity_id
_entity_poly.type
_entity_poly.pdbx_seq_one_letter_code
_entity_poly.pdbx_strand_id
1 'polypeptide(L)'
;MSASKVTEGSLTTCLPPSMSFLAQTMPPFDFGWDSTLPKNENGPVESPAQAASLDASELFKQQRYGLMYLFCYLPAEVGYRYRAHECAQESWAFRHVVYSLRLTSRSTKAVRAGAAKKNVDDMLEYGLRLSTGVGGLPRDAAKAMSIFKEVMTGKFPEGKRGLAASLAAFLAYFRNEKKYYATDATAAAADVIEAVELCHTSCQHGHYAFISVAVVVVFIVLLDIVLTGEMLNRPKIGYLFSLYYGFQAETGFQPWNSRYCAACGTRRRSFELQKCSGRCGLSSKPVYCDRHCQKADWKNHRKWCILPTAAEDELVKDLGLYSIIHLREPRLQV
;
A
#
# COMPACT_ATOMS: atom_id res chain seq x y z
N MET A 1 46.96 9.15 36.56
CA MET A 1 46.14 10.37 36.42
C MET A 1 46.50 11.05 35.12
N SER A 2 45.74 10.85 34.04
CA SER A 2 45.82 11.64 32.81
C SER A 2 44.48 11.53 32.08
N ALA A 3 43.61 12.52 32.28
CA ALA A 3 42.33 12.64 31.59
C ALA A 3 42.53 13.44 30.30
N SER A 4 42.19 12.85 29.15
CA SER A 4 42.11 13.58 27.88
C SER A 4 40.78 14.31 27.77
N LYS A 5 40.85 15.62 27.55
CA LYS A 5 39.71 16.50 27.23
C LYS A 5 39.23 16.20 25.81
N VAL A 6 37.95 15.85 25.67
CA VAL A 6 37.24 15.85 24.38
C VAL A 6 36.58 17.22 24.24
N THR A 7 36.89 17.91 23.14
CA THR A 7 36.28 19.19 22.77
C THR A 7 34.95 18.96 22.04
N GLU A 8 33.89 19.60 22.52
CA GLU A 8 32.57 19.65 21.89
C GLU A 8 32.62 20.50 20.62
N GLY A 9 32.31 19.87 19.48
CA GLY A 9 32.11 20.56 18.20
C GLY A 9 30.65 21.00 18.06
N SER A 10 30.44 22.29 17.90
CA SER A 10 29.15 22.94 17.62
C SER A 10 28.56 22.46 16.29
N LEU A 11 27.36 21.87 16.33
CA LEU A 11 26.55 21.52 15.17
C LEU A 11 25.58 22.66 14.87
N THR A 12 25.92 23.47 13.86
CA THR A 12 25.01 24.44 13.25
C THR A 12 23.94 23.71 12.43
N THR A 13 22.70 23.74 12.90
CA THR A 13 21.52 23.19 12.22
C THR A 13 21.02 24.15 11.14
N CYS A 14 21.14 23.77 9.87
CA CYS A 14 20.43 24.42 8.78
C CYS A 14 18.98 23.94 8.75
N LEU A 15 18.03 24.75 9.23
CA LEU A 15 16.61 24.53 9.01
C LEU A 15 16.23 24.93 7.57
N PRO A 16 15.40 24.14 6.85
CA PRO A 16 14.91 24.50 5.52
C PRO A 16 13.81 25.58 5.57
N PRO A 17 13.56 26.29 4.44
CA PRO A 17 12.59 27.39 4.36
C PRO A 17 11.12 26.89 4.49
N SER A 18 10.25 27.84 4.83
CA SER A 18 8.88 27.65 5.35
C SER A 18 7.91 26.83 4.48
N MET A 19 7.00 26.14 5.18
CA MET A 19 6.03 25.14 4.69
C MET A 19 4.84 25.65 3.86
N SER A 20 4.81 26.91 3.41
CA SER A 20 3.61 27.45 2.75
C SER A 20 3.41 27.00 1.29
N PHE A 21 4.43 26.40 0.64
CA PHE A 21 4.39 26.11 -0.80
C PHE A 21 4.02 24.65 -1.17
N LEU A 22 3.99 23.72 -0.21
CA LEU A 22 3.88 22.28 -0.50
C LEU A 22 2.44 21.74 -0.59
N ALA A 23 1.42 22.50 -0.20
CA ALA A 23 0.03 22.04 -0.19
C ALA A 23 -0.66 21.99 -1.58
N GLN A 24 -0.03 22.49 -2.66
CA GLN A 24 -0.72 22.71 -3.95
C GLN A 24 -0.34 21.72 -5.07
N THR A 25 0.55 20.74 -4.86
CA THR A 25 1.12 19.95 -5.99
C THR A 25 0.95 18.43 -5.90
N MET A 26 0.19 17.91 -4.93
CA MET A 26 -0.13 16.48 -4.91
C MET A 26 -1.57 16.28 -5.36
N PRO A 27 -1.84 15.53 -6.46
CA PRO A 27 -3.19 15.03 -6.68
C PRO A 27 -3.56 14.15 -5.49
N PRO A 28 -4.85 14.10 -5.09
CA PRO A 28 -5.29 13.10 -4.13
C PRO A 28 -4.82 11.72 -4.60
N PHE A 29 -4.56 10.81 -3.66
CA PHE A 29 -4.42 9.38 -3.95
C PHE A 29 -5.82 8.87 -4.27
N ASP A 30 -6.34 9.36 -5.40
CA ASP A 30 -7.56 8.96 -6.02
C ASP A 30 -7.24 7.61 -6.69
N PHE A 31 -7.98 6.57 -6.31
CA PHE A 31 -7.93 5.30 -7.02
C PHE A 31 -8.46 5.42 -8.46
N GLY A 32 -8.77 6.64 -8.92
CA GLY A 32 -9.18 6.95 -10.28
C GLY A 32 -10.63 6.58 -10.51
N TRP A 33 -11.52 6.89 -9.57
CA TRP A 33 -12.95 6.67 -9.79
C TRP A 33 -13.58 7.93 -10.39
N ASP A 34 -13.48 8.03 -11.72
CA ASP A 34 -14.36 8.91 -12.47
C ASP A 34 -15.77 8.29 -12.51
N SER A 35 -16.74 8.97 -11.89
CA SER A 35 -18.15 8.55 -11.90
C SER A 35 -18.82 8.65 -13.28
N THR A 36 -18.10 9.13 -14.30
CA THR A 36 -18.59 9.24 -15.68
C THR A 36 -18.19 8.04 -16.53
N LEU A 37 -18.72 6.85 -16.23
CA LEU A 37 -18.64 5.73 -17.16
C LEU A 37 -19.39 6.11 -18.46
N PRO A 38 -18.81 5.89 -19.65
CA PRO A 38 -19.48 6.16 -20.91
C PRO A 38 -20.74 5.30 -21.03
N LYS A 39 -21.88 5.94 -21.29
CA LYS A 39 -23.12 5.25 -21.63
C LYS A 39 -22.89 4.51 -22.95
N ASN A 40 -22.96 3.18 -22.91
CA ASN A 40 -22.93 2.37 -24.12
C ASN A 40 -24.29 2.51 -24.83
N GLU A 41 -24.32 3.17 -25.98
CA GLU A 41 -25.55 3.49 -26.73
C GLU A 41 -26.02 2.35 -27.66
N ASN A 42 -25.34 1.20 -27.67
CA ASN A 42 -25.71 0.09 -28.54
C ASN A 42 -26.48 -1.00 -27.77
N GLY A 43 -27.79 -1.08 -28.03
CA GLY A 43 -28.69 -2.14 -27.54
C GLY A 43 -28.46 -3.52 -28.21
N PRO A 44 -29.38 -4.46 -28.00
CA PRO A 44 -29.31 -5.46 -26.95
C PRO A 44 -28.64 -6.74 -27.46
N VAL A 45 -27.50 -7.08 -26.89
CA VAL A 45 -27.05 -8.47 -26.81
C VAL A 45 -27.59 -9.01 -25.49
N GLU A 46 -28.24 -10.17 -25.50
CA GLU A 46 -28.78 -10.84 -24.31
C GLU A 46 -27.71 -10.90 -23.21
N SER A 47 -27.80 -10.00 -22.23
CA SER A 47 -26.73 -9.72 -21.27
C SER A 47 -27.05 -10.30 -19.90
N PRO A 48 -26.09 -10.35 -18.96
CA PRO A 48 -26.23 -10.82 -17.56
C PRO A 48 -27.22 -9.98 -16.71
N ALA A 49 -28.46 -9.80 -17.19
CA ALA A 49 -29.45 -8.83 -16.74
C ALA A 49 -30.21 -9.25 -15.47
N GLN A 50 -29.64 -10.13 -14.64
CA GLN A 50 -30.11 -10.39 -13.27
C GLN A 50 -29.01 -10.23 -12.22
N ALA A 51 -27.86 -9.64 -12.57
CA ALA A 51 -27.05 -8.95 -11.58
C ALA A 51 -27.81 -7.66 -11.20
N ALA A 52 -28.76 -7.79 -10.27
CA ALA A 52 -29.44 -6.66 -9.66
C ALA A 52 -28.40 -5.58 -9.34
N SER A 53 -28.62 -4.36 -9.83
CA SER A 53 -27.70 -3.25 -9.63
C SER A 53 -27.42 -3.11 -8.14
N LEU A 54 -26.26 -3.60 -7.69
CA LEU A 54 -25.83 -3.43 -6.32
C LEU A 54 -25.85 -1.93 -6.04
N ASP A 55 -26.51 -1.53 -4.97
CA ASP A 55 -26.43 -0.17 -4.46
C ASP A 55 -24.93 0.21 -4.37
N ALA A 56 -24.57 1.39 -4.91
CA ALA A 56 -23.20 1.89 -4.91
C ALA A 56 -22.59 1.88 -3.50
N SER A 57 -23.42 2.10 -2.48
CA SER A 57 -23.03 1.97 -1.07
C SER A 57 -22.56 0.56 -0.72
N GLU A 58 -23.26 -0.47 -1.18
CA GLU A 58 -22.89 -1.85 -0.91
C GLU A 58 -21.57 -2.19 -1.62
N LEU A 59 -21.46 -1.87 -2.92
CA LEU A 59 -20.23 -2.08 -3.70
C LEU A 59 -19.00 -1.49 -3.02
N PHE A 60 -19.11 -0.27 -2.49
CA PHE A 60 -18.02 0.39 -1.76
C PHE A 60 -17.60 -0.37 -0.51
N LYS A 61 -18.55 -0.95 0.25
CA LYS A 61 -18.22 -1.81 1.40
C LYS A 61 -17.50 -3.07 0.95
N GLN A 62 -17.94 -3.71 -0.14
CA GLN A 62 -17.30 -4.90 -0.70
C GLN A 62 -15.85 -4.62 -1.10
N GLN A 63 -15.62 -3.49 -1.77
CA GLN A 63 -14.28 -3.07 -2.18
C GLN A 63 -13.36 -2.84 -0.97
N ARG A 64 -13.85 -2.18 0.09
CA ARG A 64 -13.07 -1.99 1.32
C ARG A 64 -12.74 -3.30 2.02
N TYR A 65 -13.69 -4.24 2.07
CA TYR A 65 -13.45 -5.58 2.59
C TYR A 65 -12.36 -6.31 1.80
N GLY A 66 -12.47 -6.32 0.47
CA GLY A 66 -11.47 -6.94 -0.39
C GLY A 66 -10.09 -6.28 -0.28
N LEU A 67 -10.04 -4.95 -0.16
CA LEU A 67 -8.79 -4.21 0.08
C LEU A 67 -8.15 -4.58 1.41
N MET A 68 -8.90 -4.54 2.52
CA MET A 68 -8.39 -4.95 3.82
C MET A 68 -7.86 -6.39 3.78
N TYR A 69 -8.57 -7.29 3.10
CA TYR A 69 -8.12 -8.66 2.92
C TYR A 69 -6.80 -8.73 2.16
N LEU A 70 -6.73 -8.12 0.98
CA LEU A 70 -5.54 -8.11 0.14
C LEU A 70 -4.32 -7.54 0.88
N PHE A 71 -4.49 -6.43 1.58
CA PHE A 71 -3.38 -5.73 2.25
C PHE A 71 -2.93 -6.39 3.56
N CYS A 72 -3.83 -7.08 4.26
CA CYS A 72 -3.56 -7.57 5.61
C CYS A 72 -3.41 -9.08 5.69
N TYR A 73 -4.10 -9.88 4.87
CA TYR A 73 -4.04 -11.34 4.95
C TYR A 73 -2.88 -11.93 4.15
N LEU A 74 -2.47 -11.25 3.07
CA LEU A 74 -1.42 -11.74 2.20
C LEU A 74 -0.06 -11.26 2.72
N PRO A 75 0.88 -12.18 2.99
CA PRO A 75 2.22 -11.78 3.34
C PRO A 75 2.89 -11.09 2.16
N ALA A 76 3.73 -10.10 2.46
CA ALA A 76 4.54 -9.37 1.49
C ALA A 76 5.84 -10.12 1.14
N GLU A 77 5.84 -11.47 1.20
CA GLU A 77 7.03 -12.28 0.90
C GLU A 77 7.03 -12.82 -0.54
N VAL A 78 8.26 -13.07 -1.02
CA VAL A 78 8.85 -13.52 -2.31
C VAL A 78 7.99 -14.34 -3.30
N GLY A 79 6.88 -14.95 -2.87
CA GLY A 79 5.96 -15.67 -3.75
C GLY A 79 5.06 -14.75 -4.60
N TYR A 80 4.89 -13.49 -4.20
CA TYR A 80 4.14 -12.48 -4.98
C TYR A 80 4.99 -11.90 -6.11
N ARG A 81 5.49 -12.76 -7.01
CA ARG A 81 5.97 -12.35 -8.34
C ARG A 81 4.84 -11.91 -9.27
N TYR A 82 3.60 -11.96 -8.79
CA TYR A 82 2.45 -11.44 -9.52
C TYR A 82 2.54 -9.93 -9.61
N ARG A 83 2.52 -9.41 -10.85
CA ARG A 83 2.72 -8.01 -11.18
C ARG A 83 1.77 -7.19 -10.31
N ALA A 84 2.27 -6.45 -9.32
CA ALA A 84 1.42 -5.67 -8.41
C ALA A 84 0.46 -4.72 -9.15
N HIS A 85 0.81 -4.33 -10.38
CA HIS A 85 -0.05 -3.61 -11.31
C HIS A 85 -1.16 -4.47 -11.95
N GLU A 86 -0.88 -5.70 -12.36
CA GLU A 86 -1.95 -6.64 -12.76
C GLU A 86 -2.81 -6.99 -11.56
N CYS A 87 -2.21 -7.20 -10.39
CA CYS A 87 -2.94 -7.40 -9.16
C CYS A 87 -3.86 -6.22 -8.81
N ALA A 88 -3.65 -5.00 -9.33
CA ALA A 88 -4.56 -3.87 -9.16
C ALA A 88 -5.75 -3.89 -10.15
N GLN A 89 -5.56 -4.32 -11.40
CA GLN A 89 -6.67 -4.50 -12.36
C GLN A 89 -7.41 -5.83 -12.15
N GLU A 90 -6.67 -6.94 -11.98
CA GLU A 90 -7.17 -8.21 -11.47
C GLU A 90 -7.65 -8.10 -10.02
N SER A 91 -7.30 -7.02 -9.29
CA SER A 91 -7.82 -6.81 -7.93
C SER A 91 -9.33 -6.78 -7.94
N TRP A 92 -9.97 -6.30 -9.01
CA TRP A 92 -11.43 -6.22 -9.00
C TRP A 92 -12.05 -7.61 -9.02
N ALA A 93 -11.63 -8.46 -9.96
CA ALA A 93 -12.07 -9.85 -10.02
C ALA A 93 -11.67 -10.61 -8.74
N PHE A 94 -10.44 -10.44 -8.26
CA PHE A 94 -9.97 -11.06 -7.02
C PHE A 94 -10.75 -10.59 -5.79
N ARG A 95 -11.03 -9.28 -5.65
CA ARG A 95 -11.85 -8.71 -4.58
C ARG A 95 -13.26 -9.28 -4.62
N HIS A 96 -13.85 -9.41 -5.81
CA HIS A 96 -15.17 -10.03 -5.98
C HIS A 96 -15.17 -11.52 -5.66
N VAL A 97 -14.13 -12.27 -6.02
CA VAL A 97 -13.99 -13.70 -5.68
C VAL A 97 -13.84 -13.88 -4.18
N VAL A 98 -12.93 -13.12 -3.53
CA VAL A 98 -12.75 -13.15 -2.08
C VAL A 98 -14.04 -12.76 -1.36
N TYR A 99 -14.69 -11.69 -1.80
CA TYR A 99 -15.99 -11.25 -1.29
C TYR A 99 -17.03 -12.38 -1.39
N SER A 100 -17.21 -12.92 -2.60
CA SER A 100 -18.25 -13.89 -2.89
C SER A 100 -18.01 -15.20 -2.14
N LEU A 101 -16.78 -15.69 -2.05
CA LEU A 101 -16.51 -16.96 -1.37
C LEU A 101 -16.61 -16.84 0.15
N ARG A 102 -16.05 -15.80 0.77
CA ARG A 102 -16.01 -15.71 2.25
C ARG A 102 -17.31 -15.21 2.87
N LEU A 103 -17.98 -14.23 2.24
CA LEU A 103 -19.21 -13.68 2.81
C LEU A 103 -20.41 -14.57 2.56
N THR A 104 -20.47 -15.28 1.43
CA THR A 104 -21.59 -16.20 1.16
C THR A 104 -21.43 -17.53 1.88
N SER A 105 -20.20 -18.02 2.10
CA SER A 105 -19.98 -19.28 2.82
C SER A 105 -20.41 -19.22 4.29
N ARG A 106 -20.38 -18.05 4.92
CA ARG A 106 -20.76 -17.88 6.34
C ARG A 106 -21.58 -16.63 6.59
N SER A 107 -22.78 -16.82 7.13
CA SER A 107 -23.64 -15.71 7.54
C SER A 107 -23.00 -14.87 8.65
N THR A 108 -23.30 -13.57 8.67
CA THR A 108 -22.83 -12.64 9.71
C THR A 108 -23.26 -13.09 11.11
N LYS A 109 -24.45 -13.67 11.24
CA LYS A 109 -24.95 -14.25 12.50
C LYS A 109 -24.05 -15.38 13.00
N ALA A 110 -23.64 -16.29 12.12
CA ALA A 110 -22.76 -17.41 12.46
C ALA A 110 -21.36 -16.92 12.87
N VAL A 111 -20.78 -15.99 12.09
CA VAL A 111 -19.48 -15.38 12.41
C VAL A 111 -19.53 -14.66 13.77
N ARG A 112 -20.55 -13.85 14.02
CA ARG A 112 -20.72 -13.16 15.30
C ARG A 112 -20.85 -14.14 16.47
N ALA A 113 -21.59 -15.24 16.30
CA ALA A 113 -21.73 -16.27 17.33
C ALA A 113 -20.41 -16.98 17.62
N GLY A 114 -19.59 -17.26 16.61
CA GLY A 114 -18.25 -17.82 16.79
C GLY A 114 -17.29 -16.85 17.48
N ALA A 115 -17.34 -15.57 17.12
CA ALA A 115 -16.54 -14.52 17.76
C ALA A 115 -16.88 -14.39 19.26
N ALA A 116 -18.17 -14.49 19.61
CA ALA A 116 -18.62 -14.50 21.01
C ALA A 116 -18.06 -15.68 21.81
N LYS A 117 -17.78 -16.81 21.15
CA LYS A 117 -17.13 -18.00 21.72
C LYS A 117 -15.60 -17.91 21.69
N LYS A 118 -15.02 -16.75 21.38
CA LYS A 118 -13.57 -16.52 21.24
C LYS A 118 -12.90 -17.42 20.19
N ASN A 119 -13.63 -17.85 19.16
CA ASN A 119 -13.00 -18.45 17.99
C ASN A 119 -12.23 -17.36 17.23
N VAL A 120 -10.91 -17.50 17.14
CA VAL A 120 -10.02 -16.44 16.63
C VAL A 120 -10.31 -16.06 15.18
N ASP A 121 -10.63 -17.02 14.31
CA ASP A 121 -10.95 -16.75 12.90
C ASP A 121 -12.24 -15.95 12.78
N ASP A 122 -13.23 -16.29 13.60
CA ASP A 122 -14.49 -15.56 13.66
C ASP A 122 -14.34 -14.19 14.29
N MET A 123 -13.45 -14.01 15.27
CA MET A 123 -13.13 -12.68 15.82
C MET A 123 -12.53 -11.78 14.74
N LEU A 124 -11.56 -12.27 13.98
CA LEU A 124 -10.90 -11.51 12.90
C LEU A 124 -11.88 -11.19 11.77
N GLU A 125 -12.67 -12.17 11.32
CA GLU A 125 -13.70 -11.97 10.30
C GLU A 125 -14.78 -11.00 10.79
N TYR A 126 -15.23 -11.13 12.04
CA TYR A 126 -16.24 -10.22 12.60
C TYR A 126 -15.73 -8.78 12.70
N GLY A 127 -14.49 -8.60 13.16
CA GLY A 127 -13.84 -7.29 13.18
C GLY A 127 -13.73 -6.69 11.77
N LEU A 128 -13.38 -7.50 10.77
CA LEU A 128 -13.32 -7.08 9.36
C LEU A 128 -14.70 -6.68 8.79
N ARG A 129 -15.77 -7.41 9.14
CA ARG A 129 -17.13 -7.04 8.72
C ARG A 129 -17.60 -5.76 9.41
N LEU A 130 -17.28 -5.58 10.70
CA LEU A 130 -17.59 -4.35 11.43
C LEU A 130 -16.85 -3.14 10.86
N SER A 131 -15.57 -3.26 10.50
CA SER A 131 -14.80 -2.12 9.99
C SER A 131 -15.25 -1.63 8.61
N THR A 132 -15.88 -2.51 7.83
CA THR A 132 -16.27 -2.28 6.43
C THR A 132 -17.77 -2.09 6.25
N GLY A 133 -18.58 -2.63 7.16
CA GLY A 133 -20.05 -2.62 7.09
C GLY A 133 -20.65 -3.70 6.18
N VAL A 134 -19.86 -4.66 5.69
CA VAL A 134 -20.38 -5.73 4.82
C VAL A 134 -21.27 -6.72 5.60
N GLY A 135 -22.13 -7.43 4.87
CA GLY A 135 -22.97 -8.48 5.44
C GLY A 135 -24.06 -7.95 6.37
N GLY A 136 -24.57 -6.75 6.08
CA GLY A 136 -25.68 -6.11 6.79
C GLY A 136 -25.31 -5.49 8.15
N LEU A 137 -24.02 -5.32 8.47
CA LEU A 137 -23.60 -4.68 9.70
C LEU A 137 -23.46 -3.16 9.53
N PRO A 138 -23.83 -2.36 10.54
CA PRO A 138 -23.38 -0.97 10.59
C PRO A 138 -21.86 -0.94 10.75
N ARG A 139 -21.21 0.01 10.07
CA ARG A 139 -19.76 0.20 10.18
C ARG A 139 -19.41 0.70 11.59
N ASP A 140 -18.50 0.01 12.26
CA ASP A 140 -18.02 0.32 13.61
C ASP A 140 -16.52 0.01 13.72
N ALA A 141 -15.70 0.98 13.32
CA ALA A 141 -14.24 0.84 13.32
C ALA A 141 -13.64 0.77 14.74
N ALA A 142 -14.26 1.43 15.73
CA ALA A 142 -13.78 1.42 17.10
C ALA A 142 -13.95 0.02 17.73
N LYS A 143 -15.10 -0.61 17.51
CA LYS A 143 -15.34 -1.99 17.96
C LYS A 143 -14.47 -3.00 17.21
N ALA A 144 -14.30 -2.82 15.90
CA ALA A 144 -13.38 -3.65 15.12
C ALA A 144 -11.95 -3.56 15.68
N MET A 145 -11.45 -2.35 15.96
CA MET A 145 -10.15 -2.12 16.57
C MET A 145 -10.03 -2.81 17.95
N SER A 146 -11.06 -2.72 18.78
CA SER A 146 -11.09 -3.40 20.09
C SER A 146 -10.95 -4.92 19.94
N ILE A 147 -11.69 -5.53 19.00
CA ILE A 147 -11.59 -6.97 18.71
C ILE A 147 -10.19 -7.34 18.24
N PHE A 148 -9.58 -6.56 17.33
CA PHE A 148 -8.23 -6.83 16.85
C PHE A 148 -7.19 -6.72 17.97
N LYS A 149 -7.29 -5.70 18.83
CA LYS A 149 -6.42 -5.55 20.01
C LYS A 149 -6.59 -6.73 20.97
N GLU A 150 -7.80 -7.23 21.15
CA GLU A 150 -8.06 -8.43 21.96
C GLU A 150 -7.36 -9.67 21.38
N VAL A 151 -7.43 -9.87 20.06
CA VAL A 151 -6.71 -10.99 19.41
C VAL A 151 -5.20 -10.81 19.53
N MET A 152 -4.67 -9.59 19.33
CA MET A 152 -3.23 -9.31 19.41
C MET A 152 -2.64 -9.63 20.79
N THR A 153 -3.33 -9.24 21.87
CA THR A 153 -2.82 -9.38 23.25
C THR A 153 -3.25 -10.70 23.92
N GLY A 154 -4.21 -11.40 23.33
CA GLY A 154 -4.72 -12.68 23.83
C GLY A 154 -3.78 -13.87 23.63
N LYS A 155 -4.16 -15.02 24.18
CA LYS A 155 -3.46 -16.30 24.03
C LYS A 155 -3.87 -17.01 22.73
N PHE A 156 -3.54 -16.42 21.60
CA PHE A 156 -3.84 -16.95 20.26
C PHE A 156 -2.55 -17.32 19.49
N PRO A 157 -2.64 -18.16 18.44
CA PRO A 157 -1.47 -18.49 17.60
C PRO A 157 -0.79 -17.23 17.06
N GLU A 158 0.55 -17.24 16.96
CA GLU A 158 1.34 -16.07 16.54
C GLU A 158 0.89 -15.48 15.21
N GLY A 159 0.71 -16.30 14.17
CA GLY A 159 0.23 -15.81 12.88
C GLY A 159 -1.13 -15.10 12.95
N LYS A 160 -2.02 -15.50 13.88
CA LYS A 160 -3.31 -14.82 14.08
C LYS A 160 -3.15 -13.48 14.80
N ARG A 161 -2.22 -13.39 15.77
CA ARG A 161 -1.86 -12.14 16.44
C ARG A 161 -1.19 -11.16 15.47
N GLY A 162 -0.29 -11.66 14.62
CA GLY A 162 0.32 -10.90 13.55
C GLY A 162 -0.71 -10.34 12.57
N LEU A 163 -1.62 -11.18 12.08
CA LEU A 163 -2.73 -10.76 11.22
C LEU A 163 -3.64 -9.72 11.88
N ALA A 164 -3.98 -9.90 13.15
CA ALA A 164 -4.77 -8.92 13.91
C ALA A 164 -4.09 -7.55 13.96
N ALA A 165 -2.76 -7.53 14.18
CA ALA A 165 -1.97 -6.30 14.18
C ALA A 165 -1.92 -5.63 12.80
N SER A 166 -1.85 -6.40 11.71
CA SER A 166 -1.97 -5.86 10.34
C SER A 166 -3.35 -5.24 10.07
N LEU A 167 -4.43 -5.89 10.48
CA LEU A 167 -5.79 -5.35 10.36
C LEU A 167 -5.98 -4.08 11.19
N ALA A 168 -5.44 -4.05 12.41
CA ALA A 168 -5.43 -2.85 13.24
C ALA A 168 -4.61 -1.73 12.59
N ALA A 169 -3.43 -2.03 12.03
CA ALA A 169 -2.59 -1.06 11.32
C ALA A 169 -3.35 -0.43 10.15
N PHE A 170 -4.10 -1.24 9.38
CA PHE A 170 -4.95 -0.73 8.30
C PHE A 170 -6.01 0.25 8.83
N LEU A 171 -6.67 -0.06 9.95
CA LEU A 171 -7.65 0.86 10.54
C LEU A 171 -7.03 2.15 11.06
N ALA A 172 -5.85 2.09 11.67
CA ALA A 172 -5.12 3.29 12.10
C ALA A 172 -4.73 4.14 10.88
N TYR A 173 -4.13 3.51 9.87
CA TYR A 173 -3.69 4.15 8.64
C TYR A 173 -4.86 4.82 7.89
N PHE A 174 -6.03 4.21 7.79
CA PHE A 174 -7.20 4.79 7.10
C PHE A 174 -8.17 5.53 8.03
N ARG A 175 -7.86 5.71 9.32
CA ARG A 175 -8.76 6.36 10.31
C ARG A 175 -9.14 7.77 9.87
N ASN A 176 -8.16 8.49 9.31
CA ASN A 176 -8.28 9.86 8.87
C ASN A 176 -7.98 10.00 7.37
N GLU A 177 -8.54 9.12 6.53
CA GLU A 177 -8.46 9.21 5.06
C GLU A 177 -8.65 10.63 4.52
N LYS A 178 -9.62 11.38 5.07
CA LYS A 178 -9.92 12.75 4.66
C LYS A 178 -8.88 13.78 5.10
N LYS A 179 -8.06 13.49 6.12
CA LYS A 179 -7.09 14.44 6.68
C LYS A 179 -5.71 14.40 6.06
N TYR A 180 -5.32 13.32 5.35
CA TYR A 180 -4.04 13.30 4.63
C TYR A 180 -3.93 14.42 3.58
N TYR A 181 -5.08 14.92 3.11
CA TYR A 181 -5.18 16.07 2.21
C TYR A 181 -5.64 17.36 2.91
N ALA A 182 -5.94 17.30 4.20
CA ALA A 182 -6.31 18.48 4.98
C ALA A 182 -5.05 19.13 5.58
N THR A 183 -5.17 20.40 5.95
CA THR A 183 -4.08 21.24 6.48
C THR A 183 -3.53 20.82 7.84
N ASP A 184 -4.09 19.80 8.49
CA ASP A 184 -3.65 19.31 9.80
C ASP A 184 -2.72 18.09 9.66
N ALA A 185 -1.46 18.37 9.32
CA ALA A 185 -0.41 17.37 9.18
C ALA A 185 -0.08 16.66 10.50
N THR A 186 -0.40 17.26 11.66
CA THR A 186 -0.05 16.70 12.97
C THR A 186 -0.95 15.53 13.37
N ALA A 187 -2.26 15.63 13.14
CA ALA A 187 -3.19 14.53 13.39
C ALA A 187 -2.89 13.33 12.47
N ALA A 188 -2.55 13.58 11.20
CA ALA A 188 -2.15 12.54 10.26
C ALA A 188 -0.86 11.82 10.72
N ALA A 189 0.11 12.57 11.28
CA ALA A 189 1.34 11.98 11.79
C ALA A 189 1.08 11.00 12.96
N ALA A 190 0.18 11.35 13.89
CA ALA A 190 -0.14 10.48 15.03
C ALA A 190 -0.72 9.12 14.61
N ASP A 191 -1.67 9.11 13.67
CA ASP A 191 -2.26 7.88 13.16
C ASP A 191 -1.24 7.01 12.40
N VAL A 192 -0.34 7.64 11.63
CA VAL A 192 0.72 6.91 10.92
C VAL A 192 1.73 6.33 11.91
N ILE A 193 2.07 7.05 12.99
CA ILE A 193 2.92 6.51 14.06
C ILE A 193 2.25 5.28 14.70
N GLU A 194 0.95 5.35 15.03
CA GLU A 194 0.21 4.19 15.55
C GLU A 194 0.23 3.03 14.54
N ALA A 195 0.02 3.31 13.24
CA ALA A 195 0.07 2.30 12.19
C ALA A 195 1.45 1.64 12.05
N VAL A 196 2.54 2.42 12.18
CA VAL A 196 3.93 1.93 12.20
C VAL A 196 4.13 1.00 13.39
N GLU A 197 3.67 1.37 14.58
CA GLU A 197 3.81 0.51 15.76
C GLU A 197 3.03 -0.80 15.62
N LEU A 198 1.81 -0.74 15.05
CA LEU A 198 1.00 -1.93 14.78
C LEU A 198 1.63 -2.81 13.70
N CYS A 199 2.22 -2.24 12.65
CA CYS A 199 2.98 -3.00 11.65
C CYS A 199 4.20 -3.68 12.28
N HIS A 200 4.91 -2.99 13.17
CA HIS A 200 6.03 -3.58 13.89
C HIS A 200 5.59 -4.78 14.72
N THR A 201 4.50 -4.66 15.49
CA THR A 201 3.91 -5.80 16.23
C THR A 201 3.50 -6.93 15.30
N SER A 202 2.95 -6.63 14.12
CA SER A 202 2.59 -7.64 13.11
C SER A 202 3.81 -8.45 12.67
N CYS A 203 4.92 -7.77 12.38
CA CYS A 203 6.17 -8.38 11.97
C CYS A 203 6.84 -9.19 13.10
N GLN A 204 6.77 -8.72 14.35
CA GLN A 204 7.26 -9.46 15.52
C GLN A 204 6.56 -10.81 15.71
N HIS A 205 5.33 -10.94 15.20
CA HIS A 205 4.57 -12.18 15.17
C HIS A 205 4.73 -12.96 13.85
N GLY A 206 5.75 -12.64 13.05
CA GLY A 206 6.06 -13.34 11.80
C GLY A 206 5.09 -13.04 10.65
N HIS A 207 4.33 -11.93 10.73
CA HIS A 207 3.37 -11.55 9.70
C HIS A 207 3.74 -10.20 9.07
N TYR A 208 4.61 -10.22 8.05
CA TYR A 208 4.91 -9.05 7.24
C TYR A 208 3.94 -8.98 6.07
N ALA A 209 3.03 -8.00 6.04
CA ALA A 209 1.97 -7.90 5.03
C ALA A 209 2.09 -6.62 4.18
N PHE A 210 1.34 -6.53 3.08
CA PHE A 210 1.37 -5.36 2.18
C PHE A 210 1.00 -4.04 2.88
N ILE A 211 0.17 -4.08 3.93
CA ILE A 211 -0.10 -2.89 4.74
C ILE A 211 1.18 -2.33 5.39
N SER A 212 2.14 -3.17 5.76
CA SER A 212 3.43 -2.71 6.29
C SER A 212 4.25 -1.97 5.24
N VAL A 213 4.23 -2.43 3.99
CA VAL A 213 4.84 -1.73 2.85
C VAL A 213 4.17 -0.37 2.65
N ALA A 214 2.83 -0.33 2.61
CA ALA A 214 2.07 0.90 2.39
C ALA A 214 2.32 1.94 3.49
N VAL A 215 2.33 1.51 4.76
CA VAL A 215 2.61 2.38 5.90
C VAL A 215 4.03 2.96 5.83
N VAL A 216 5.05 2.16 5.48
CA VAL A 216 6.42 2.67 5.30
C VAL A 216 6.50 3.68 4.15
N VAL A 217 5.85 3.43 3.02
CA VAL A 217 5.84 4.37 1.88
C VAL A 217 5.23 5.71 2.27
N VAL A 218 4.07 5.71 2.94
CA VAL A 218 3.47 6.96 3.42
C VAL A 218 4.32 7.62 4.49
N PHE A 219 4.92 6.84 5.38
CA PHE A 219 5.84 7.38 6.38
C PHE A 219 7.03 8.09 5.71
N ILE A 220 7.60 7.56 4.62
CA ILE A 220 8.65 8.23 3.83
C ILE A 220 8.15 9.56 3.26
N VAL A 221 6.94 9.59 2.69
CA VAL A 221 6.35 10.82 2.15
C VAL A 221 6.07 11.85 3.23
N LEU A 222 5.67 11.43 4.44
CA LEU A 222 5.42 12.34 5.57
C LEU A 222 6.70 12.78 6.28
N LEU A 223 7.76 11.94 6.32
CA LEU A 223 9.10 12.33 6.78
C LEU A 223 9.60 13.54 6.00
N ASP A 224 9.31 13.57 4.70
CA ASP A 224 9.63 14.69 3.79
C ASP A 224 8.92 16.00 4.14
N ILE A 225 7.89 15.98 4.99
CA ILE A 225 7.04 17.13 5.32
C ILE A 225 7.18 17.54 6.80
N VAL A 226 7.22 16.59 7.75
CA VAL A 226 6.97 16.91 9.17
C VAL A 226 8.00 16.37 10.15
N LEU A 227 8.71 15.29 9.83
CA LEU A 227 9.33 14.48 10.89
C LEU A 227 10.79 14.87 11.14
N THR A 228 11.08 15.24 12.39
CA THR A 228 12.40 15.58 12.90
C THR A 228 13.28 14.33 13.03
N GLY A 229 14.61 14.52 13.11
CA GLY A 229 15.58 13.42 13.23
C GLY A 229 15.36 12.48 14.42
N GLU A 230 14.62 12.90 15.46
CA GLU A 230 14.29 12.07 16.62
C GLU A 230 13.41 10.86 16.28
N MET A 231 12.56 10.95 15.26
CA MET A 231 11.68 9.84 14.90
C MET A 231 12.42 8.69 14.21
N LEU A 232 13.47 8.99 13.45
CA LEU A 232 14.31 7.98 12.82
C LEU A 232 15.10 7.14 13.84
N ASN A 233 15.31 7.67 15.05
CA ASN A 233 16.01 6.97 16.12
C ASN A 233 15.15 5.95 16.88
N ARG A 234 13.88 5.77 16.51
CA ARG A 234 13.04 4.74 17.13
C ARG A 234 13.42 3.36 16.57
N PRO A 235 13.87 2.39 17.40
CA PRO A 235 14.31 1.07 16.93
C PRO A 235 13.26 0.32 16.08
N LYS A 236 11.97 0.52 16.40
CA LYS A 236 10.84 -0.09 15.68
C LYS A 236 10.77 0.34 14.21
N ILE A 237 11.09 1.60 13.92
CA ILE A 237 11.09 2.16 12.56
C ILE A 237 12.25 1.54 11.78
N GLY A 238 13.45 1.51 12.35
CA GLY A 238 14.62 0.89 11.71
C GLY A 238 14.37 -0.55 11.27
N TYR A 239 13.69 -1.35 12.10
CA TYR A 239 13.31 -2.72 11.76
C TYR A 239 12.30 -2.81 10.59
N LEU A 240 11.26 -1.97 10.57
CA LEU A 240 10.32 -1.98 9.45
C LEU A 240 10.97 -1.52 8.14
N PHE A 241 11.88 -0.55 8.21
CA PHE A 241 12.65 -0.11 7.06
C PHE A 241 13.58 -1.20 6.54
N SER A 242 14.23 -1.99 7.42
CA SER A 242 15.07 -3.10 6.97
C SER A 242 14.26 -4.18 6.25
N LEU A 243 13.07 -4.53 6.75
CA LEU A 243 12.14 -5.43 6.07
C LEU A 243 11.69 -4.86 4.72
N TYR A 244 11.33 -3.57 4.67
CA TYR A 244 10.94 -2.89 3.45
C TYR A 244 12.06 -2.88 2.39
N TYR A 245 13.31 -2.58 2.77
CA TYR A 245 14.42 -2.61 1.84
C TYR A 245 14.76 -4.03 1.38
N GLY A 246 14.62 -5.03 2.24
CA GLY A 246 14.68 -6.45 1.86
C GLY A 246 13.63 -6.77 0.79
N PHE A 247 12.38 -6.39 1.04
CA PHE A 247 11.29 -6.53 0.09
C PHE A 247 11.57 -5.84 -1.25
N GLN A 248 12.09 -4.61 -1.25
CA GLN A 248 12.47 -3.91 -2.48
C GLN A 248 13.58 -4.65 -3.23
N ALA A 249 14.60 -5.15 -2.54
CA ALA A 249 15.69 -5.89 -3.15
C ALA A 249 15.21 -7.22 -3.77
N GLU A 250 14.22 -7.85 -3.13
CA GLU A 250 13.63 -9.14 -3.50
C GLU A 250 12.50 -9.07 -4.52
N THR A 251 11.92 -7.90 -4.78
CA THR A 251 10.78 -7.75 -5.71
C THR A 251 11.00 -6.70 -6.78
N GLY A 252 12.04 -5.87 -6.62
CA GLY A 252 12.25 -4.68 -7.42
C GLY A 252 11.19 -3.60 -7.20
N PHE A 253 10.35 -3.71 -6.15
CA PHE A 253 9.32 -2.71 -5.87
C PHE A 253 9.92 -1.31 -5.70
N GLN A 254 9.36 -0.36 -6.42
CA GLN A 254 9.71 1.06 -6.35
C GLN A 254 8.42 1.86 -6.18
N PRO A 255 8.33 2.74 -5.16
CA PRO A 255 7.20 3.63 -5.00
C PRO A 255 6.98 4.42 -6.29
N TRP A 256 5.72 4.52 -6.70
CA TRP A 256 5.35 5.33 -7.85
C TRP A 256 5.78 6.78 -7.60
N ASN A 257 6.38 7.42 -8.62
CA ASN A 257 6.92 8.77 -8.52
C ASN A 257 7.96 8.95 -7.40
N SER A 258 8.80 7.94 -7.16
CA SER A 258 9.96 8.09 -6.28
C SER A 258 10.74 9.37 -6.64
N ARG A 259 11.01 10.18 -5.63
CA ARG A 259 11.91 11.35 -5.73
C ARG A 259 13.35 10.97 -5.43
N TYR A 260 13.63 9.70 -5.22
CA TYR A 260 14.94 9.21 -4.83
C TYR A 260 15.53 8.35 -5.95
N CYS A 261 16.77 8.63 -6.31
CA CYS A 261 17.52 7.80 -7.23
C CYS A 261 17.67 6.38 -6.66
N ALA A 262 17.29 5.37 -7.44
CA ALA A 262 17.37 3.96 -7.02
C ALA A 262 18.81 3.48 -6.75
N ALA A 263 19.82 4.13 -7.34
CA ALA A 263 21.22 3.76 -7.16
C ALA A 263 21.88 4.45 -5.96
N CYS A 264 21.78 5.78 -5.86
CA CYS A 264 22.50 6.57 -4.86
C CYS A 264 21.62 7.10 -3.72
N GLY A 265 20.30 6.87 -3.76
CA GLY A 265 19.36 7.37 -2.77
C GLY A 265 19.22 8.90 -2.73
N THR A 266 19.89 9.65 -3.62
CA THR A 266 19.80 11.11 -3.63
C THR A 266 18.41 11.56 -4.06
N ARG A 267 17.84 12.51 -3.29
CA ARG A 267 16.56 13.14 -3.59
C ARG A 267 16.70 14.17 -4.71
N ARG A 268 15.77 14.17 -5.67
CA ARG A 268 15.69 15.11 -6.80
C ARG A 268 14.23 15.43 -7.12
N ARG A 269 13.99 16.47 -7.92
CA ARG A 269 12.64 16.69 -8.48
C ARG A 269 12.33 15.57 -9.48
N SER A 270 11.07 15.17 -9.59
CA SER A 270 10.69 14.03 -10.43
C SER A 270 11.11 14.18 -11.90
N PHE A 271 11.10 15.40 -12.44
CA PHE A 271 11.53 15.69 -13.81
C PHE A 271 13.06 15.71 -14.00
N GLU A 272 13.83 15.74 -12.92
CA GLU A 272 15.30 15.65 -12.95
C GLU A 272 15.77 14.18 -12.94
N LEU A 273 14.85 13.24 -12.78
CA LEU A 273 15.16 11.81 -12.72
C LEU A 273 14.80 11.12 -14.04
N GLN A 274 15.70 10.27 -14.50
CA GLN A 274 15.53 9.45 -15.69
C GLN A 274 14.88 8.12 -15.30
N LYS A 275 13.65 7.88 -15.78
CA LYS A 275 12.98 6.58 -15.65
C LYS A 275 13.72 5.53 -16.47
N CYS A 276 13.76 4.29 -15.99
CA CYS A 276 14.27 3.19 -16.80
C CYS A 276 13.48 3.04 -18.11
N SER A 277 14.21 2.99 -19.23
CA SER A 277 13.67 2.81 -20.58
C SER A 277 13.25 1.37 -20.91
N GLY A 278 13.53 0.40 -20.02
CA GLY A 278 13.10 -0.99 -20.18
C GLY A 278 11.61 -1.20 -19.92
N ARG A 279 11.14 -2.43 -20.14
CA ARG A 279 9.74 -2.84 -19.96
C ARG A 279 9.39 -3.32 -18.55
N CYS A 280 10.16 -2.91 -17.55
CA CYS A 280 9.77 -3.10 -16.15
C CYS A 280 8.42 -2.43 -15.87
N GLY A 281 7.61 -3.07 -15.02
CA GLY A 281 6.29 -2.57 -14.64
C GLY A 281 6.39 -1.23 -13.90
N LEU A 282 5.32 -0.42 -13.94
CA LEU A 282 5.33 0.91 -13.32
C LEU A 282 5.70 0.90 -11.83
N SER A 283 5.25 -0.13 -11.09
CA SER A 283 5.55 -0.34 -9.67
C SER A 283 6.96 -0.85 -9.40
N SER A 284 7.75 -1.18 -10.42
CA SER A 284 9.13 -1.63 -10.32
C SER A 284 10.05 -0.86 -11.27
N LYS A 285 9.58 0.27 -11.82
CA LYS A 285 10.32 1.10 -12.77
C LYS A 285 11.17 2.08 -11.97
N PRO A 286 12.48 1.83 -11.80
CA PRO A 286 13.34 2.73 -11.05
C PRO A 286 13.54 4.04 -11.80
N VAL A 287 13.93 5.04 -11.04
CA VAL A 287 14.32 6.35 -11.52
C VAL A 287 15.76 6.63 -11.08
N TYR A 288 16.53 7.27 -11.96
CA TYR A 288 17.95 7.47 -11.76
C TYR A 288 18.34 8.94 -11.92
N CYS A 289 19.36 9.34 -11.18
CA CYS A 289 19.95 10.66 -11.29
C CYS A 289 20.49 10.94 -12.71
N ASP A 290 21.10 9.92 -13.30
CA ASP A 290 21.72 9.91 -14.62
C ASP A 290 21.96 8.47 -15.08
N ARG A 291 22.63 8.33 -16.24
CA ARG A 291 22.97 7.02 -16.80
C ARG A 291 24.09 6.30 -16.05
N HIS A 292 24.91 6.99 -15.27
CA HIS A 292 25.92 6.37 -14.42
C HIS A 292 25.25 5.64 -13.24
N CYS A 293 24.34 6.31 -12.54
CA CYS A 293 23.44 5.74 -11.53
C CYS A 293 22.72 4.48 -12.07
N GLN A 294 22.12 4.57 -13.26
CA GLN A 294 21.43 3.42 -13.89
C GLN A 294 22.37 2.23 -14.12
N LYS A 295 23.59 2.47 -14.64
CA LYS A 295 24.57 1.40 -14.88
C LYS A 295 25.06 0.76 -13.58
N ALA A 296 25.26 1.56 -12.53
CA ALA A 296 25.70 1.08 -11.22
C ALA A 296 24.67 0.12 -10.60
N ASP A 297 23.38 0.45 -10.70
CA ASP A 297 22.28 -0.37 -10.18
C ASP A 297 21.84 -1.49 -11.14
N TRP A 298 22.35 -1.53 -12.37
CA TRP A 298 21.89 -2.46 -13.40
C TRP A 298 21.94 -3.93 -12.98
N LYS A 299 22.96 -4.34 -12.21
CA LYS A 299 23.07 -5.72 -11.70
C LYS A 299 21.89 -6.13 -10.83
N ASN A 300 21.32 -5.19 -10.07
CA ASN A 300 20.16 -5.41 -9.21
C ASN A 300 18.87 -5.29 -10.04
N HIS A 301 18.74 -4.20 -10.81
CA HIS A 301 17.53 -3.90 -11.56
C HIS A 301 17.23 -4.90 -12.68
N ARG A 302 18.24 -5.42 -13.38
CA ARG A 302 18.06 -6.32 -14.54
C ARG A 302 17.27 -7.59 -14.23
N LYS A 303 17.19 -8.00 -12.95
CA LYS A 303 16.39 -9.15 -12.50
C LYS A 303 14.89 -8.94 -12.71
N TRP A 304 14.46 -7.67 -12.71
CA TRP A 304 13.07 -7.22 -12.81
C TRP A 304 12.79 -6.49 -14.14
N CYS A 305 13.85 -6.05 -14.81
CA CYS A 305 13.78 -5.44 -16.14
C CYS A 305 13.68 -6.53 -17.20
N ILE A 306 12.55 -7.23 -17.22
CA ILE A 306 12.28 -8.26 -18.24
C ILE A 306 12.24 -7.56 -19.59
N LEU A 307 13.17 -7.94 -20.48
CA LEU A 307 12.98 -7.76 -21.90
C LEU A 307 12.03 -8.88 -22.30
N PRO A 308 10.85 -8.58 -22.86
CA PRO A 308 9.99 -9.65 -23.37
C PRO A 308 10.79 -10.50 -24.34
N THR A 309 10.62 -11.80 -24.21
CA THR A 309 11.10 -12.72 -25.24
C THR A 309 10.41 -12.38 -26.56
N ALA A 310 11.05 -12.67 -27.69
CA ALA A 310 10.42 -12.44 -29.00
C ALA A 310 9.03 -13.10 -29.11
N ALA A 311 8.85 -14.26 -28.46
CA ALA A 311 7.57 -14.97 -28.37
C ALA A 311 6.51 -14.23 -27.53
N GLU A 312 6.88 -13.58 -26.43
CA GLU A 312 5.95 -12.74 -25.66
C GLU A 312 5.57 -11.47 -26.43
N ASP A 313 6.50 -10.90 -27.19
CA ASP A 313 6.22 -9.77 -28.07
C ASP A 313 5.27 -10.15 -29.20
N GLU A 314 5.38 -11.36 -29.78
CA GLU A 314 4.41 -11.87 -30.74
C GLU A 314 3.05 -12.13 -30.09
N LEU A 315 2.99 -12.75 -28.91
CA LEU A 315 1.73 -12.98 -28.20
C LEU A 315 1.00 -11.68 -27.85
N VAL A 316 1.72 -10.64 -27.40
CA VAL A 316 1.13 -9.33 -27.10
C VAL A 316 0.65 -8.62 -28.38
N LYS A 317 1.31 -8.84 -29.52
CA LYS A 317 0.84 -8.37 -30.84
C LYS A 317 -0.43 -9.10 -31.25
N ASP A 318 -0.46 -10.44 -31.13
CA ASP A 318 -1.57 -11.28 -31.54
C ASP A 318 -2.83 -11.04 -30.68
N LEU A 319 -2.65 -10.75 -29.39
CA LEU A 319 -3.75 -10.39 -28.48
C LEU A 319 -4.25 -8.94 -28.65
N GLY A 320 -3.65 -8.13 -29.52
CA GLY A 320 -4.06 -6.74 -29.76
C GLY A 320 -3.87 -5.80 -28.56
N LEU A 321 -3.11 -6.22 -27.54
CA LEU A 321 -2.95 -5.49 -26.26
C LEU A 321 -2.00 -4.29 -26.35
N TYR A 322 -1.35 -4.07 -27.50
CA TYR A 322 -0.44 -2.93 -27.73
C TYR A 322 -1.13 -1.55 -27.61
N SER A 323 -2.44 -1.45 -27.81
CA SER A 323 -3.19 -0.19 -27.69
C SER A 323 -3.45 0.24 -26.23
N ILE A 324 -3.45 -0.71 -25.28
CA ILE A 324 -3.76 -0.45 -23.86
C ILE A 324 -2.48 -0.09 -23.08
N ILE A 325 -1.33 -0.66 -23.45
CA ILE A 325 -0.05 -0.44 -22.76
C ILE A 325 0.60 0.91 -23.16
N HIS A 326 0.16 1.51 -24.27
CA HIS A 326 0.62 2.80 -24.77
C HIS A 326 -0.44 3.91 -24.68
N LEU A 327 -1.13 4.04 -23.53
CA LEU A 327 -1.68 5.35 -23.15
C LEU A 327 -0.49 6.29 -22.90
N ARG A 328 0.02 6.86 -24.00
CA ARG A 328 1.05 7.89 -24.04
C ARG A 328 0.57 9.08 -23.22
N GLU A 329 1.36 9.49 -22.23
CA GLU A 329 1.33 10.88 -21.77
C GLU A 329 1.40 11.79 -23.02
N PRO A 330 0.50 12.77 -23.18
CA PRO A 330 0.56 13.68 -24.30
C PRO A 330 1.93 14.36 -24.27
N ARG A 331 2.71 14.20 -25.35
CA ARG A 331 3.90 15.01 -25.55
C ARG A 331 3.41 16.45 -25.67
N LEU A 332 3.64 17.25 -24.63
CA LEU A 332 3.66 18.71 -24.77
C LEU A 332 4.73 19.01 -25.82
N GLN A 333 4.27 19.35 -27.04
CA GLN A 333 5.13 19.98 -28.02
C GLN A 333 5.45 21.38 -27.47
N VAL A 334 6.72 21.62 -27.19
CA VAL A 334 7.26 22.95 -26.88
C VAL A 334 7.62 23.62 -28.20
#